data_AF-A0A432Q9X1-F1
#
_entry.id   AF-A0A432Q9X1-F1
#
_cell.length_a   1.000
_cell.length_b   1.000
_cell.length_c   1.000
_cell.angle_alpha   90.00
_cell.angle_beta   90.00
_cell.angle_gamma   90.00
#
_symmetry.space_group_name_H-M   'P 1'
#
loop_
_entity.id
_entity.type
_entity.pdbx_description
1 polymer ?
#
loop_
_entity_poly.entity_id
_entity_poly.type
_entity_poly.pdbx_seq_one_letter_code
_entity_poly.pdbx_strand_id
1 'polypeptide(L)'
;YDELCCGTINDDSRKAFTRVVDRLAEKGAQAVILGCTEISLLIRQQDTPIPLFDTTAIHADAAVQFALSSSGQGQEETDADGVRRKNI
;
A
#
# COMPACT_ATOMS: atom_id res chain seq x y z
N TYR A 1 -20.22 5.47 14.06
CA TYR A 1 -19.96 4.61 12.88
C TYR A 1 -20.67 5.18 11.65
N ASP A 2 -20.92 6.49 11.64
CA ASP A 2 -22.03 7.09 10.89
C ASP A 2 -21.58 7.92 9.68
N GLU A 3 -20.26 7.94 9.41
CA GLU A 3 -19.66 8.72 8.32
C GLU A 3 -18.93 7.83 7.30
N LEU A 4 -17.61 7.62 7.45
CA LEU A 4 -16.78 6.89 6.47
C LEU A 4 -17.28 5.46 6.21
N CYS A 5 -17.72 4.76 7.26
CA CYS A 5 -18.27 3.40 7.16
C CYS A 5 -19.60 3.34 6.39
N CYS A 6 -20.24 4.50 6.14
CA CYS A 6 -21.45 4.64 5.33
C CYS A 6 -21.17 5.32 3.97
N GLY A 7 -19.90 5.55 3.61
CA GLY A 7 -19.51 6.21 2.36
C GLY A 7 -19.65 7.74 2.38
N THR A 8 -19.96 8.34 3.52
CA THR A 8 -20.07 9.80 3.64
C THR A 8 -18.68 10.40 3.87
N ILE A 9 -18.19 11.16 2.88
CA ILE A 9 -16.93 11.90 2.97
C ILE A 9 -17.22 13.29 3.52
N ASN A 10 -16.79 13.54 4.75
CA ASN A 10 -16.91 14.82 5.42
C ASN A 10 -15.58 15.61 5.33
N ASP A 11 -15.64 16.84 4.84
CA ASP A 11 -14.47 17.71 4.73
C ASP A 11 -13.87 18.10 6.08
N ASP A 12 -14.68 18.15 7.14
CA ASP A 12 -14.17 18.38 8.49
C ASP A 12 -13.37 17.18 9.01
N SER A 13 -13.79 15.97 8.65
CA SER A 13 -13.05 14.74 8.90
C SER A 13 -11.74 14.72 8.12
N ARG A 14 -11.73 15.14 6.84
CA ARG A 14 -10.49 15.31 6.06
C ARG A 14 -9.52 16.26 6.75
N LYS A 15 -9.99 17.46 7.13
CA LYS A 15 -9.17 18.46 7.84
C LYS A 15 -8.65 17.94 9.17
N ALA A 16 -9.46 17.18 9.91
CA ALA A 16 -9.03 16.57 11.16
C ALA A 16 -7.87 15.58 10.94
N PHE A 17 -7.97 14.72 9.92
CA PHE A 17 -6.90 13.78 9.57
C PHE A 17 -5.64 14.50 9.08
N THR A 18 -5.75 15.49 8.20
CA THR A 18 -4.60 16.29 7.75
C THR A 18 -3.87 16.94 8.92
N ARG A 19 -4.59 17.56 9.88
CA ARG A 19 -3.99 18.14 11.09
C ARG A 19 -3.22 17.12 11.93
N VAL A 20 -3.70 15.88 12.00
CA VAL A 20 -2.98 14.81 12.71
C VAL A 20 -1.68 14.47 11.97
N VAL A 21 -1.71 14.37 10.64
CA VAL A 21 -0.53 14.11 9.81
C VAL A 21 0.50 15.24 9.95
N ASP A 22 0.07 16.50 9.91
CA ASP A 22 0.95 17.66 10.07
C ASP A 22 1.66 17.63 11.44
N ARG A 23 0.92 17.38 12.52
CA ARG A 23 1.50 17.27 13.87
C ARG A 23 2.47 16.08 14.00
N LEU A 24 2.27 15.00 13.24
CA LEU A 24 3.21 13.88 13.22
C LEU A 24 4.47 14.25 12.42
N ALA A 25 4.32 14.95 11.30
CA ALA A 25 5.45 15.46 10.51
C ALA A 25 6.33 16.42 11.33
N GLU A 26 5.72 17.35 12.06
CA GLU A 26 6.43 18.27 12.98
C GLU A 26 7.23 17.54 14.07
N LYS A 27 6.80 16.34 14.46
CA LYS A 27 7.50 15.48 15.43
C LYS A 27 8.60 14.62 14.79
N GLY A 28 8.84 14.76 13.49
CA GLY A 28 9.86 14.02 12.75
C GLY A 28 9.37 12.72 12.13
N ALA A 29 8.05 12.49 12.05
CA ALA A 29 7.54 11.37 11.26
C ALA A 29 7.91 11.58 9.78
N GLN A 30 8.52 10.56 9.18
CA GLN A 30 8.96 10.62 7.79
C GLN A 30 7.89 10.13 6.80
N ALA A 31 6.86 9.44 7.30
CA ALA A 31 5.74 8.95 6.52
C ALA A 31 4.57 8.54 7.45
N VAL A 32 3.39 8.32 6.87
CA VAL A 32 2.21 7.81 7.57
C VAL A 32 1.67 6.55 6.86
N ILE A 33 1.35 5.53 7.64
CA ILE A 33 0.72 4.29 7.15
C ILE A 33 -0.80 4.45 7.26
N LEU A 34 -1.52 4.26 6.16
CA LEU A 34 -2.99 4.23 6.13
C LEU A 34 -3.43 2.81 6.52
N GLY A 35 -3.68 2.62 7.81
CA GLY A 35 -3.93 1.30 8.40
C GLY A 35 -5.36 0.76 8.28
N CYS A 36 -6.31 1.58 7.81
CA CYS A 36 -7.69 1.15 7.55
C CYS A 36 -8.04 1.41 6.08
N THR A 37 -8.82 0.50 5.50
CA THR A 37 -9.27 0.55 4.09
C THR A 37 -10.02 1.84 3.73
N GLU A 38 -10.66 2.47 4.71
CA GLU A 38 -11.52 3.63 4.52
C GLU A 38 -10.74 4.96 4.57
N ILE A 39 -9.56 4.98 5.21
CA ILE A 39 -8.79 6.21 5.39
C ILE A 39 -8.23 6.70 4.05
N SER A 40 -7.89 5.79 3.14
CA SER A 40 -7.44 6.12 1.78
C SER A 40 -8.52 6.79 0.92
N LEU A 41 -9.80 6.64 1.28
CA LEU A 41 -10.91 7.36 0.63
C LEU A 41 -11.03 8.81 1.12
N LEU A 42 -10.49 9.12 2.31
CA LEU A 42 -10.63 10.42 2.96
C LEU A 42 -9.47 11.37 2.66
N ILE A 43 -8.22 10.92 2.76
CA ILE A 43 -7.03 11.76 2.54
C ILE A 43 -6.16 11.22 1.40
N ARG A 44 -5.56 12.13 0.63
CA ARG A 44 -4.70 11.81 -0.51
C ARG A 44 -3.30 12.37 -0.29
N GLN A 45 -2.32 11.87 -1.03
CA GLN A 45 -0.93 12.32 -0.92
C GLN A 45 -0.76 13.85 -1.06
N GLN A 46 -1.58 14.48 -1.91
CA GLN A 46 -1.61 15.93 -2.12
C GLN A 46 -2.06 16.73 -0.89
N ASP A 47 -2.74 16.08 0.06
CA ASP A 47 -3.28 16.70 1.27
C ASP A 47 -2.25 16.72 2.41
N THR A 48 -1.05 16.15 2.22
CA THR A 48 -0.08 15.91 3.29
C THR A 48 1.37 16.19 2.86
N PRO A 49 2.22 16.75 3.74
CA PRO A 49 3.60 17.11 3.40
C PRO A 49 4.57 15.92 3.41
N ILE A 50 4.16 14.78 3.98
CA ILE A 50 4.97 13.55 4.09
C ILE A 50 4.30 12.39 3.35
N PRO A 51 5.07 11.39 2.87
CA PRO A 51 4.52 10.23 2.17
C PRO A 51 3.42 9.48 2.94
N LEU A 52 2.39 9.06 2.22
CA LEU A 52 1.34 8.16 2.69
C LEU A 52 1.53 6.76 2.08
N PHE A 53 1.43 5.73 2.92
CA PHE A 53 1.48 4.34 2.49
C PHE A 53 0.10 3.70 2.64
N ASP A 54 -0.61 3.53 1.52
CA ASP A 54 -1.86 2.78 1.48
C ASP A 54 -1.57 1.27 1.57
N THR A 55 -1.78 0.72 2.77
CA THR A 55 -1.53 -0.70 3.04
C THR A 55 -2.42 -1.61 2.20
N THR A 56 -3.63 -1.17 1.84
CA THR A 56 -4.56 -1.96 1.04
C THR A 56 -4.04 -2.08 -0.38
N ALA A 57 -3.62 -0.96 -0.98
CA ALA A 57 -3.05 -0.94 -2.32
C ALA A 57 -1.75 -1.76 -2.39
N ILE A 58 -0.85 -1.56 -1.42
CA ILE A 58 0.42 -2.30 -1.33
C ILE A 58 0.16 -3.80 -1.19
N HIS A 59 -0.79 -4.19 -0.33
CA HIS A 59 -1.11 -5.60 -0.11
C HIS A 59 -1.76 -6.25 -1.34
N ALA A 60 -2.66 -5.54 -2.02
CA ALA A 60 -3.30 -6.02 -3.25
C ALA A 60 -2.26 -6.23 -4.38
N ASP A 61 -1.33 -5.30 -4.57
CA ASP A 61 -0.26 -5.42 -5.56
C ASP A 61 0.63 -6.63 -5.26
N ALA A 62 1.05 -6.80 -4.01
CA ALA A 62 1.82 -7.97 -3.59
C ALA A 62 1.07 -9.30 -3.82
N ALA A 63 -0.23 -9.34 -3.56
CA ALA A 63 -1.06 -10.52 -3.80
C ALA A 63 -1.16 -10.86 -5.30
N VAL A 64 -1.29 -9.85 -6.17
CA VAL A 64 -1.30 -10.03 -7.62
C VAL A 64 0.05 -10.55 -8.12
N GLN A 65 1.16 -9.94 -7.67
CA GLN A 65 2.50 -10.40 -8.03
C GLN A 65 2.75 -11.85 -7.59
N PHE A 66 2.31 -12.20 -6.38
CA PHE A 66 2.39 -13.58 -5.89
C PHE A 66 1.59 -14.55 -6.77
N ALA A 67 0.36 -14.21 -7.13
CA ALA A 67 -0.48 -15.05 -8.00
C ALA A 67 0.10 -15.24 -9.41
N LEU A 68 0.78 -14.22 -9.95
CA LEU A 68 1.40 -14.27 -11.27
C LEU A 68 2.76 -14.97 -11.28
N SER A 69 3.48 -14.99 -10.14
CA SER A 69 4.82 -15.58 -10.03
C SER A 69 4.86 -17.08 -10.35
N SER A 70 3.76 -17.81 -10.15
CA SER A 70 3.61 -19.24 -10.44
C SER A 70 3.02 -19.56 -11.82
N SER A 71 2.63 -18.54 -12.60
CA SER A 71 1.97 -18.71 -13.91
C SER A 71 2.88 -18.43 -15.11
N GLY A 72 4.20 -18.29 -14.93
CA GLY A 72 5.05 -17.92 -16.07
C GLY A 72 6.56 -17.90 -15.90
N GLN A 73 7.16 -18.58 -14.93
CA GLN A 73 8.63 -18.71 -14.89
C GLN A 73 9.04 -20.18 -14.67
N GLY A 74 9.43 -20.84 -15.77
CA GLY A 74 10.40 -21.93 -15.65
C GLY A 74 11.68 -21.33 -15.08
N GLN A 75 12.04 -21.70 -13.86
CA GLN A 75 13.40 -21.50 -13.37
C GLN A 75 14.31 -22.40 -14.21
N GLU A 76 14.92 -21.84 -15.24
CA GLU A 76 16.13 -22.42 -15.84
C GLU A 76 17.26 -22.23 -14.83
N GLU A 77 17.38 -23.19 -13.92
CA GLU A 77 18.61 -23.38 -13.14
C GLU A 77 19.64 -24.00 -14.08
N THR A 78 20.57 -23.18 -14.57
CA THR A 78 21.81 -23.69 -15.15
C THR A 78 22.76 -23.98 -13.99
N ASP A 79 23.10 -25.24 -13.79
CA ASP A 79 24.26 -25.61 -12.97
C ASP A 79 25.54 -25.06 -13.60
N ALA A 80 26.63 -25.01 -12.82
CA ALA A 80 27.93 -24.45 -13.25
C ALA A 80 28.52 -25.15 -14.49
N ASP A 81 27.94 -26.29 -14.89
CA ASP A 81 28.33 -27.11 -16.04
C ASP A 81 27.42 -26.91 -17.27
N GLY A 82 26.40 -26.03 -17.18
CA GLY A 82 25.56 -25.63 -18.31
C GLY A 82 24.56 -26.69 -18.79
N VAL A 83 24.22 -27.68 -17.95
CA VAL A 83 23.34 -28.79 -18.34
C VAL A 83 21.89 -28.48 -17.95
N ARG A 84 21.04 -28.23 -18.95
CA ARG A 84 19.59 -28.01 -18.75
C ARG A 84 18.91 -29.27 -18.22
N ARG A 85 18.41 -29.25 -16.98
CA ARG A 85 17.48 -30.28 -16.46
C ARG A 85 16.05 -29.74 -16.43
N LYS A 86 15.14 -30.43 -17.12
CA LYS A 86 13.69 -30.26 -16.94
C LYS A 86 13.24 -31.25 -15.86
N ASN A 87 12.85 -30.76 -14.69
CA ASN A 87 12.20 -31.60 -13.67
C ASN A 87 10.71 -31.74 -14.02
N ILE A 88 10.29 -32.98 -14.28
CA ILE A 88 8.91 -33.43 -14.10
C ILE A 88 8.88 -34.36 -12.88
#